data_AF-A0A3C2DVC4-F1
#
_entry.id   AF-A0A3C2DVC4-F1
#
_cell.length_a   1.000
_cell.length_b   1.000
_cell.length_c   1.000
_cell.angle_alpha   90.00
_cell.angle_beta   90.00
_cell.angle_gamma   90.00
#
_symmetry.space_group_name_H-M   'P 1'
#
loop_
_entity.id
_entity.type
_entity.pdbx_description
1 polymer ?
#
loop_
_entity_poly.entity_id
_entity_poly.type
_entity_poly.pdbx_seq_one_letter_code
_entity_poly.pdbx_strand_id
1 'polypeptide(L)'
;SLVGYPTAIRKVTIDSEKIDVRTEQIDDFDFDRHNLSVNEYLKKHITFFLNDIISSTAYDIDHLAFLAPGFSMTAETVYKLKIPIKIIGTLLNNRTVGAAAKYLGVSHRIDPRVRGTVLKDLVLQIMINIYHGDEPFYPGTPEYGAMDLFIGRIKKLAGPFDKNNKIKNILDAVLSSMYDAPPEDWNAVLPQNKVIK
;
A
#
# COMPACT_ATOMS: atom_id res chain seq x y z
N SER A 1 8.78 3.65 -20.20
CA SER A 1 7.67 2.70 -20.41
C SER A 1 6.78 2.77 -19.18
N LEU A 2 5.48 2.96 -19.35
CA LEU A 2 4.49 3.16 -18.27
C LEU A 2 3.74 1.84 -18.01
N VAL A 3 4.48 0.74 -17.88
CA VAL A 3 3.88 -0.55 -17.53
C VAL A 3 3.76 -0.55 -16.01
N GLY A 4 2.58 -0.22 -15.52
CA GLY A 4 2.22 -0.43 -14.11
C GLY A 4 2.34 -1.91 -13.75
N TYR A 5 2.53 -2.22 -12.48
CA TYR A 5 2.43 -3.60 -12.02
C TYR A 5 1.01 -4.10 -12.32
N PRO A 6 0.83 -5.11 -13.19
CA PRO A 6 -0.48 -5.50 -13.64
C PRO A 6 -1.20 -6.11 -12.44
N THR A 7 -2.30 -5.47 -12.07
CA THR A 7 -3.23 -6.03 -11.09
C THR A 7 -3.66 -7.40 -11.60
N ALA A 8 -3.66 -8.39 -10.71
CA ALA A 8 -4.11 -9.72 -11.07
C ALA A 8 -5.56 -9.69 -11.59
N ILE A 9 -5.84 -10.46 -12.63
CA ILE A 9 -7.16 -10.55 -13.24
C ILE A 9 -7.92 -11.67 -12.52
N ARG A 10 -9.01 -11.31 -11.84
CA ARG A 10 -9.90 -12.28 -11.20
C ARG A 10 -10.93 -12.79 -12.21
N LYS A 11 -10.86 -14.07 -12.56
CA LYS A 11 -11.84 -14.77 -13.40
C LYS A 11 -12.83 -15.51 -12.53
N VAL A 12 -14.09 -15.07 -12.56
CA VAL A 12 -15.17 -15.67 -11.78
C VAL A 12 -16.02 -16.56 -12.68
N THR A 13 -16.08 -17.85 -12.34
CA THR A 13 -16.96 -18.83 -12.98
C THR A 13 -18.07 -19.17 -12.01
N ILE A 14 -19.32 -18.88 -12.40
CA ILE A 14 -20.51 -19.16 -11.59
C ILE A 14 -21.19 -20.39 -12.19
N ASP A 15 -21.31 -21.46 -11.41
CA ASP A 15 -22.14 -22.61 -11.74
C ASP A 15 -23.30 -22.73 -10.73
N SER A 16 -24.14 -23.78 -10.85
CA SER A 16 -25.32 -23.99 -10.00
C SER A 16 -25.04 -24.45 -8.57
N GLU A 17 -23.77 -24.76 -8.25
CA GLU A 17 -23.34 -25.33 -6.97
C GLU A 17 -22.32 -24.41 -6.26
N LYS A 18 -21.47 -23.73 -7.03
CA LYS A 18 -20.34 -22.95 -6.54
C LYS A 18 -20.00 -21.76 -7.44
N ILE A 19 -19.21 -20.86 -6.86
CA ILE A 19 -18.53 -19.76 -7.53
C ILE A 19 -17.03 -20.07 -7.44
N ASP A 20 -16.37 -20.29 -8.57
CA ASP A 20 -14.92 -20.52 -8.69
C ASP A 20 -14.25 -19.20 -9.13
N VAL A 21 -13.45 -18.61 -8.25
CA VAL A 21 -12.65 -17.42 -8.49
C VAL A 21 -11.22 -17.88 -8.76
N ARG A 22 -10.69 -17.57 -9.94
CA ARG A 22 -9.27 -17.81 -10.28
C ARG A 22 -8.54 -16.51 -10.49
N THR A 23 -7.36 -16.41 -9.92
CA THR A 23 -6.47 -15.28 -10.13
C THR A 23 -5.53 -15.61 -11.27
N GLU A 24 -5.73 -14.94 -12.41
CA GLU A 24 -4.85 -15.01 -13.57
C GLU A 24 -3.88 -13.81 -13.53
N GLN A 25 -2.59 -14.06 -13.70
CA GLN A 25 -1.59 -13.01 -13.85
C GLN A 25 -1.12 -12.98 -15.31
N ILE A 26 -0.72 -11.81 -15.78
CA ILE A 26 -0.07 -11.70 -17.09
C ILE A 26 1.24 -12.47 -17.01
N ASP A 27 1.40 -13.47 -17.86
CA ASP A 27 2.55 -14.38 -17.90
C ASP A 27 3.52 -14.07 -19.06
N ASP A 28 3.07 -13.33 -20.07
CA ASP A 28 3.92 -12.85 -21.17
C ASP A 28 3.49 -11.49 -21.76
N PHE A 29 4.48 -10.73 -22.27
CA PHE A 29 4.29 -9.54 -23.12
C PHE A 29 5.59 -9.24 -23.88
N ASP A 30 5.47 -8.68 -25.09
CA ASP A 30 6.61 -8.40 -25.96
C ASP A 30 7.44 -7.18 -25.47
N PHE A 31 8.44 -7.45 -24.64
CA PHE A 31 9.34 -6.46 -24.06
C PHE A 31 10.64 -7.10 -23.57
N ASP A 32 11.75 -6.35 -23.54
CA ASP A 32 13.01 -6.84 -22.94
C ASP A 32 12.90 -6.90 -21.42
N ARG A 33 12.78 -8.13 -20.89
CA ARG A 33 12.67 -8.43 -19.47
C ARG A 33 14.00 -8.76 -18.81
N HIS A 34 15.13 -8.67 -19.51
CA HIS A 34 16.47 -9.00 -18.99
C HIS A 34 16.53 -10.37 -18.28
N ASN A 35 15.92 -11.40 -18.89
CA ASN A 35 15.80 -12.77 -18.35
C ASN A 35 14.95 -12.92 -17.07
N LEU A 36 14.17 -11.92 -16.68
CA LEU A 36 13.21 -12.03 -15.58
C LEU A 36 11.87 -12.60 -16.07
N SER A 37 11.17 -13.29 -15.18
CA SER A 37 9.74 -13.54 -15.38
C SER A 37 8.98 -12.20 -15.46
N VAL A 38 7.79 -12.20 -16.06
CA VAL A 38 6.92 -11.01 -16.12
C VAL A 38 6.69 -10.42 -14.72
N ASN A 39 6.36 -11.28 -13.75
CA ASN A 39 6.12 -10.86 -12.37
C ASN A 39 7.35 -10.25 -11.70
N GLU A 40 8.54 -10.84 -11.85
CA GLU A 40 9.77 -10.29 -11.27
C GLU A 40 10.15 -8.96 -11.91
N TYR A 41 10.05 -8.87 -13.24
CA TYR A 41 10.32 -7.64 -13.99
C TYR A 41 9.42 -6.51 -13.52
N LEU A 42 8.11 -6.74 -13.49
CA LEU A 42 7.13 -5.72 -13.13
C LEU A 42 7.22 -5.38 -11.64
N LYS A 43 7.48 -6.36 -10.76
CA LYS A 43 7.69 -6.12 -9.32
C LYS A 43 8.91 -5.25 -9.10
N LYS A 44 10.02 -5.54 -9.79
CA LYS A 44 11.24 -4.74 -9.72
C LYS A 44 11.00 -3.32 -10.24
N HIS A 45 10.25 -3.18 -11.34
CA HIS A 45 9.94 -1.88 -11.93
C HIS A 45 9.08 -1.01 -10.99
N ILE A 46 7.98 -1.54 -10.46
CA ILE A 46 7.13 -0.80 -9.52
C ILE A 46 7.86 -0.50 -8.20
N THR A 47 8.67 -1.44 -7.69
CA THR A 47 9.48 -1.22 -6.49
C THR A 47 10.45 -0.07 -6.70
N PHE A 48 11.12 -0.02 -7.85
CA PHE A 48 12.02 1.07 -8.20
C PHE A 48 11.27 2.41 -8.23
N PHE A 49 10.14 2.47 -8.94
CA PHE A 49 9.32 3.68 -9.05
C PHE A 49 8.80 4.18 -7.70
N LEU A 50 8.24 3.30 -6.88
CA LEU A 50 7.73 3.66 -5.54
C LEU A 50 8.85 4.10 -4.60
N ASN A 51 9.98 3.41 -4.62
CA ASN A 51 11.15 3.81 -3.84
C ASN A 51 11.69 5.17 -4.31
N ASP A 52 11.65 5.46 -5.61
CA ASP A 52 12.04 6.74 -6.18
C ASP A 52 11.11 7.87 -5.71
N ILE A 53 9.78 7.66 -5.75
CA ILE A 53 8.80 8.60 -5.18
C ILE A 53 9.08 8.85 -3.70
N ILE A 54 9.15 7.80 -2.88
CA ILE A 54 9.30 7.94 -1.42
C ILE A 54 10.65 8.59 -1.08
N SER A 55 11.73 8.26 -1.79
CA SER A 55 13.04 8.89 -1.55
C SER A 55 13.02 10.37 -1.96
N SER A 56 12.39 10.69 -3.09
CA SER A 56 12.25 12.07 -3.58
C SER A 56 11.49 12.96 -2.62
N THR A 57 10.49 12.43 -1.88
CA THR A 57 9.80 13.21 -0.84
C THR A 57 10.75 13.83 0.20
N ALA A 58 11.88 13.18 0.53
CA ALA A 58 12.85 13.70 1.49
C ALA A 58 13.95 14.55 0.84
N TYR A 59 14.40 14.16 -0.35
CA TYR A 59 15.68 14.60 -0.90
C TYR A 59 15.58 15.41 -2.19
N ASP A 60 14.50 15.27 -2.96
CA ASP A 60 14.37 15.90 -4.28
C ASP A 60 12.90 16.24 -4.61
N ILE A 61 12.49 17.45 -4.23
CA ILE A 61 11.11 17.90 -4.46
C ILE A 61 10.81 18.15 -5.95
N ASP A 62 11.83 18.50 -6.74
CA ASP A 62 11.65 18.80 -8.15
C ASP A 62 11.45 17.51 -8.94
N HIS A 63 12.23 16.47 -8.61
CA HIS A 63 12.00 15.13 -9.14
C HIS A 63 10.65 14.57 -8.67
N LEU A 64 10.26 14.77 -7.41
CA LEU A 64 8.91 14.39 -6.96
C LEU A 64 7.80 15.10 -7.75
N ALA A 65 7.98 16.39 -8.05
CA ALA A 65 7.02 17.17 -8.83
C ALA A 65 6.93 16.67 -10.29
N PHE A 66 8.06 16.23 -10.86
CA PHE A 66 8.10 15.55 -12.16
C PHE A 66 7.36 14.20 -12.13
N LEU A 67 7.49 13.42 -11.05
CA LEU A 67 6.80 12.14 -10.88
C LEU A 67 5.31 12.29 -10.54
N ALA A 68 4.86 13.46 -10.11
CA ALA A 68 3.51 13.73 -9.58
C ALA A 68 2.36 13.19 -10.43
N PRO A 69 2.35 13.35 -11.77
CA PRO A 69 1.27 12.81 -12.61
C PRO A 69 1.13 11.29 -12.49
N GLY A 70 2.22 10.56 -12.24
CA GLY A 70 2.24 9.11 -12.10
C GLY A 70 1.52 8.58 -10.86
N PHE A 71 1.23 9.44 -9.88
CA PHE A 71 0.43 9.10 -8.69
C PHE A 71 -0.73 10.08 -8.48
N SER A 72 -1.29 10.58 -9.59
CA SER A 72 -2.51 11.41 -9.62
C SER A 72 -2.41 12.72 -8.83
N MET A 73 -1.23 13.33 -8.79
CA MET A 73 -0.99 14.66 -8.23
C MET A 73 -0.45 15.62 -9.29
N THR A 74 -0.68 16.92 -9.10
CA THR A 74 -0.03 17.95 -9.95
C THR A 74 1.27 18.41 -9.33
N ALA A 75 2.24 18.81 -10.17
CA ALA A 75 3.49 19.43 -9.72
C ALA A 75 3.22 20.65 -8.82
N GLU A 76 2.24 21.48 -9.17
CA GLU A 76 1.81 22.63 -8.36
C GLU A 76 1.38 22.20 -6.94
N THR A 77 0.62 21.11 -6.81
CA THR A 77 0.21 20.58 -5.50
C THR A 77 1.41 20.10 -4.70
N VAL A 78 2.37 19.43 -5.34
CA VAL A 78 3.62 18.99 -4.71
C VAL A 78 4.39 20.19 -4.15
N TYR A 79 4.58 21.25 -4.93
CA TYR A 79 5.27 22.45 -4.47
C TYR A 79 4.53 23.17 -3.34
N LYS A 80 3.20 23.27 -3.43
CA LYS A 80 2.37 23.86 -2.37
C LYS A 80 2.49 23.10 -1.04
N LEU A 81 2.67 21.78 -1.11
CA LEU A 81 2.81 20.89 0.03
C LEU A 81 4.27 20.52 0.34
N LYS A 82 5.26 21.23 -0.22
CA LYS A 82 6.69 20.92 -0.09
C LYS A 82 7.14 20.70 1.36
N ILE A 83 6.73 21.57 2.28
CA ILE A 83 7.13 21.49 3.69
C ILE A 83 6.55 20.22 4.36
N PRO A 84 5.22 19.99 4.36
CA PRO A 84 4.66 18.78 4.96
C PRO A 84 5.15 17.49 4.27
N ILE A 85 5.28 17.49 2.94
CA ILE A 85 5.83 16.35 2.19
C ILE A 85 7.26 16.05 2.65
N LYS A 86 8.13 17.06 2.77
CA LYS A 86 9.52 16.87 3.20
C LYS A 86 9.63 16.33 4.62
N ILE A 87 8.76 16.78 5.53
CA ILE A 87 8.70 16.27 6.91
C ILE A 87 8.34 14.78 6.90
N ILE A 88 7.27 14.41 6.18
CA ILE A 88 6.82 13.02 6.06
C ILE A 88 7.91 12.17 5.40
N GLY A 89 8.47 12.64 4.29
CA GLY A 89 9.54 11.95 3.57
C GLY A 89 10.77 11.69 4.42
N THR A 90 11.21 12.70 5.17
CA THR A 90 12.36 12.56 6.08
C THR A 90 12.07 11.52 7.17
N LEU A 91 10.84 11.49 7.69
CA LEU A 91 10.42 10.50 8.67
C LEU A 91 10.45 9.08 8.06
N LEU A 92 9.85 8.89 6.89
CA LEU A 92 9.79 7.60 6.20
C LEU A 92 11.20 7.04 5.90
N ASN A 93 12.09 7.89 5.39
CA ASN A 93 13.41 7.45 4.93
C ASN A 93 14.41 7.19 6.06
N ASN A 94 14.31 7.90 7.19
CA ASN A 94 15.37 7.94 8.20
C ASN A 94 14.99 7.40 9.57
N ARG A 95 13.77 6.86 9.72
CA ARG A 95 13.28 6.36 11.00
C ARG A 95 12.73 4.96 10.87
N THR A 96 12.96 4.18 11.92
CA THR A 96 12.34 2.88 12.09
C THR A 96 10.91 3.04 12.61
N VAL A 97 10.11 1.99 12.48
CA VAL A 97 8.78 1.87 13.09
C VAL A 97 8.86 2.21 14.58
N GLY A 98 9.84 1.67 15.30
CA GLY A 98 10.01 1.93 16.74
C GLY A 98 10.27 3.40 17.07
N ALA A 99 11.11 4.08 16.26
CA ALA A 99 11.42 5.50 16.43
C ALA A 99 10.21 6.38 16.12
N ALA A 100 9.47 6.09 15.04
CA ALA A 100 8.25 6.81 14.70
C ALA A 100 7.16 6.62 15.77
N ALA A 101 7.03 5.40 16.30
CA ALA A 101 6.11 5.11 17.39
C ALA A 101 6.44 5.88 18.67
N LYS A 102 7.71 6.21 18.91
CA LYS A 102 8.12 7.06 20.04
C LYS A 102 7.59 8.48 19.86
N TYR A 103 7.71 9.07 18.65
CA TYR A 103 7.15 10.40 18.37
C TYR A 103 5.62 10.44 18.51
N LEU A 104 4.95 9.35 18.15
CA LEU A 104 3.50 9.21 18.28
C LEU A 104 3.05 8.85 19.71
N GLY A 105 3.97 8.52 20.63
CA GLY A 105 3.64 8.11 21.99
C GLY A 105 3.02 6.71 22.10
N VAL A 106 3.23 5.86 21.09
CA VAL A 106 2.65 4.51 20.99
C VAL A 106 3.69 3.40 21.00
N SER A 107 4.98 3.72 21.20
CA SER A 107 6.09 2.76 21.14
C SER A 107 5.88 1.52 22.01
N HIS A 108 5.34 1.66 23.22
CA HIS A 108 5.12 0.53 24.14
C HIS A 108 4.13 -0.52 23.61
N ARG A 109 3.35 -0.20 22.57
CA ARG A 109 2.37 -1.12 21.94
C ARG A 109 2.87 -1.74 20.64
N ILE A 110 4.04 -1.34 20.14
CA ILE A 110 4.62 -1.88 18.91
C ILE A 110 5.27 -3.22 19.20
N ASP A 111 4.92 -4.23 18.38
CA ASP A 111 5.53 -5.56 18.39
C ASP A 111 7.06 -5.46 18.16
N PRO A 112 7.89 -6.14 18.96
CA PRO A 112 9.34 -6.12 18.80
C PRO A 112 9.82 -6.51 17.39
N ARG A 113 9.11 -7.40 16.68
CA ARG A 113 9.49 -7.94 15.37
C ARG A 113 9.59 -6.87 14.28
N VAL A 114 8.72 -5.85 14.32
CA VAL A 114 8.70 -4.76 13.32
C VAL A 114 9.39 -3.49 13.79
N ARG A 115 9.82 -3.44 15.05
CA ARG A 115 10.38 -2.22 15.66
C ARG A 115 11.64 -1.70 14.94
N GLY A 116 12.46 -2.62 14.43
CA GLY A 116 13.71 -2.33 13.71
C GLY A 116 13.52 -1.99 12.23
N THR A 117 12.35 -2.27 11.66
CA THR A 117 12.07 -2.03 10.24
C THR A 117 12.06 -0.54 9.94
N VAL A 118 12.71 -0.12 8.86
CA VAL A 118 12.64 1.27 8.37
C VAL A 118 11.21 1.54 7.87
N LEU A 119 10.65 2.70 8.21
CA LEU A 119 9.28 3.04 7.83
C LEU A 119 9.06 2.96 6.32
N LYS A 120 10.03 3.43 5.53
CA LYS A 120 10.00 3.32 4.07
C LYS A 120 9.79 1.88 3.62
N ASP A 121 10.53 0.93 4.18
CA ASP A 121 10.48 -0.47 3.74
C ASP A 121 9.12 -1.10 4.06
N LEU A 122 8.56 -0.79 5.24
CA LEU A 122 7.20 -1.21 5.60
C LEU A 122 6.15 -0.63 4.63
N VAL A 123 6.19 0.68 4.37
CA VAL A 123 5.24 1.34 3.45
C VAL A 123 5.40 0.80 2.03
N LEU A 124 6.63 0.60 1.56
CA LEU A 124 6.92 0.06 0.25
C LEU A 124 6.38 -1.36 0.10
N GLN A 125 6.54 -2.20 1.12
CA GLN A 125 6.01 -3.57 1.13
C GLN A 125 4.48 -3.56 1.05
N ILE A 126 3.81 -2.70 1.83
CA ILE A 126 2.35 -2.52 1.77
C ILE A 126 1.90 -2.12 0.36
N MET A 127 2.55 -1.12 -0.25
CA MET A 127 2.18 -0.66 -1.59
C MET A 127 2.40 -1.75 -2.65
N ILE A 128 3.54 -2.46 -2.62
CA ILE A 128 3.83 -3.55 -3.57
C ILE A 128 2.79 -4.66 -3.45
N ASN A 129 2.40 -5.02 -2.23
CA ASN A 129 1.42 -6.07 -1.97
C ASN A 129 0.02 -5.67 -2.50
N ILE A 130 -0.39 -4.41 -2.29
CA ILE A 130 -1.63 -3.86 -2.88
C ILE A 130 -1.62 -3.95 -4.41
N TYR A 131 -0.49 -3.63 -5.05
CA TYR A 131 -0.41 -3.76 -6.50
C TYR A 131 -0.38 -5.22 -6.96
N HIS A 132 0.15 -6.14 -6.14
CA HIS A 132 0.16 -7.59 -6.43
C HIS A 132 -1.22 -8.22 -6.30
N GLY A 133 -2.07 -7.66 -5.44
CA GLY A 133 -3.32 -8.29 -5.00
C GLY A 133 -3.10 -9.46 -4.05
N ASP A 134 -1.93 -9.52 -3.39
CA ASP A 134 -1.65 -10.45 -2.29
C ASP A 134 -1.34 -9.61 -1.07
N GLU A 135 -2.36 -9.33 -0.26
CA GLU A 135 -2.30 -8.49 0.93
C GLU A 135 -2.24 -9.34 2.22
N PRO A 136 -1.04 -9.72 2.72
CA PRO A 136 -0.89 -10.67 3.82
C PRO A 136 -1.06 -10.04 5.21
N PHE A 137 -1.25 -8.72 5.32
CA PHE A 137 -1.19 -8.02 6.61
C PHE A 137 -2.57 -7.90 7.27
N TYR A 138 -3.10 -9.01 7.75
CA TYR A 138 -4.38 -9.06 8.45
C TYR A 138 -4.28 -8.62 9.93
N PRO A 139 -5.41 -8.26 10.58
CA PRO A 139 -5.45 -7.99 12.02
C PRO A 139 -4.84 -9.13 12.85
N GLY A 140 -3.71 -8.86 13.51
CA GLY A 140 -2.93 -9.86 14.24
C GLY A 140 -1.49 -9.99 13.75
N THR A 141 -1.20 -9.55 12.51
CA THR A 141 0.17 -9.41 12.03
C THR A 141 0.86 -8.19 12.68
N PRO A 142 2.18 -8.27 12.96
CA PRO A 142 2.96 -7.14 13.48
C PRO A 142 2.86 -5.86 12.66
N GLU A 143 2.86 -5.99 11.33
CA GLU A 143 2.83 -4.91 10.35
C GLU A 143 1.48 -4.18 10.40
N TYR A 144 0.37 -4.93 10.39
CA TYR A 144 -0.96 -4.37 10.56
C TYR A 144 -1.10 -3.65 11.90
N GLY A 145 -0.66 -4.28 13.00
CA GLY A 145 -0.72 -3.68 14.32
C GLY A 145 0.06 -2.38 14.42
N ALA A 146 1.24 -2.30 13.80
CA ALA A 146 2.01 -1.06 13.74
C ALA A 146 1.29 0.05 12.96
N MET A 147 0.73 -0.27 11.80
CA MET A 147 0.00 0.68 10.96
C MET A 147 -1.30 1.15 11.60
N ASP A 148 -2.09 0.26 12.19
CA ASP A 148 -3.30 0.60 12.95
C ASP A 148 -3.00 1.57 14.10
N LEU A 149 -1.93 1.32 14.86
CA LEU A 149 -1.49 2.21 15.93
C LEU A 149 -1.08 3.60 15.42
N PHE A 150 -0.38 3.67 14.30
CA PHE A 150 0.00 4.95 13.67
C PHE A 150 -1.23 5.69 13.18
N ILE A 151 -2.08 5.04 12.40
CA ILE A 151 -3.31 5.60 11.85
C ILE A 151 -4.23 6.08 12.97
N GLY A 152 -4.46 5.27 14.00
CA GLY A 152 -5.27 5.65 15.16
C GLY A 152 -4.73 6.89 15.88
N ARG A 153 -3.40 7.02 16.01
CA ARG A 153 -2.79 8.22 16.60
C ARG A 153 -2.90 9.44 15.68
N ILE A 154 -2.67 9.27 14.38
CA ILE A 154 -2.78 10.35 13.39
C ILE A 154 -4.23 10.86 13.33
N LYS A 155 -5.23 9.98 13.28
CA LYS A 155 -6.66 10.35 13.35
C LYS A 155 -6.95 11.21 14.58
N LYS A 156 -6.45 10.82 15.75
CA LYS A 156 -6.62 11.59 17.00
C LYS A 156 -5.97 12.97 16.93
N LEU A 157 -4.80 13.10 16.30
CA LEU A 157 -4.10 14.38 16.14
C LEU A 157 -4.73 15.27 15.06
N ALA A 158 -5.25 14.67 13.99
CA ALA A 158 -5.87 15.36 12.87
C ALA A 158 -7.34 15.72 13.12
N GLY A 159 -8.00 15.09 14.09
CA GLY A 159 -9.43 15.28 14.40
C GLY A 159 -9.89 16.74 14.45
N PRO A 160 -9.18 17.67 15.11
CA PRO A 160 -9.56 19.10 15.11
C PRO A 160 -9.57 19.77 13.73
N PHE A 161 -8.85 19.20 12.76
CA PHE A 161 -8.68 19.72 11.40
C PHE A 161 -9.41 18.88 10.34
N ASP A 162 -9.97 17.73 10.72
CA ASP A 162 -10.63 16.79 9.80
C ASP A 162 -12.08 17.19 9.52
N LYS A 163 -12.24 18.26 8.73
CA LYS A 163 -13.56 18.69 8.26
C LYS A 163 -14.14 17.60 7.34
N ASN A 164 -15.33 17.13 7.68
CA ASN A 164 -16.11 16.12 6.92
C ASN A 164 -15.49 14.71 6.91
N ASN A 165 -14.68 14.33 7.91
CA ASN A 165 -14.08 12.99 8.03
C ASN A 165 -13.22 12.55 6.83
N LYS A 166 -12.71 13.49 6.02
CA LYS A 166 -11.91 13.15 4.82
C LYS A 166 -10.60 12.46 5.18
N ILE A 167 -9.89 12.97 6.19
CA ILE A 167 -8.62 12.40 6.64
C ILE A 167 -8.89 11.03 7.24
N LYS A 168 -9.91 10.92 8.10
CA LYS A 168 -10.32 9.64 8.68
C LYS A 168 -10.61 8.59 7.61
N ASN A 169 -11.44 8.92 6.61
CA ASN A 169 -11.83 7.99 5.55
C ASN A 169 -10.63 7.52 4.72
N ILE A 170 -9.69 8.43 4.39
CA ILE A 170 -8.46 8.05 3.66
C ILE A 170 -7.61 7.09 4.51
N LEU A 171 -7.44 7.39 5.80
CA LEU A 171 -6.65 6.54 6.69
C LEU A 171 -7.34 5.19 6.97
N ASP A 172 -8.67 5.15 7.02
CA ASP A 172 -9.45 3.89 7.07
C ASP A 172 -9.24 3.08 5.79
N ALA A 173 -9.29 3.72 4.61
CA ALA A 173 -9.08 3.07 3.32
C ALA A 173 -7.68 2.44 3.22
N VAL A 174 -6.63 3.14 3.68
CA VAL A 174 -5.26 2.59 3.73
C VAL A 174 -5.18 1.36 4.63
N LEU A 175 -5.85 1.37 5.79
CA LEU A 175 -5.82 0.23 6.70
C LEU A 175 -6.61 -0.96 6.14
N SER A 176 -7.74 -0.71 5.48
CA SER A 176 -8.53 -1.76 4.83
C SER A 176 -7.82 -2.36 3.63
N SER A 177 -6.99 -1.60 2.91
CA SER A 177 -6.24 -2.12 1.77
C SER A 177 -5.01 -2.93 2.17
N MET A 178 -4.75 -3.15 3.46
CA MET A 178 -3.61 -3.95 3.91
C MET A 178 -3.89 -5.46 3.96
N TYR A 179 -5.15 -5.87 3.83
CA TYR A 179 -5.56 -7.27 3.83
C TYR A 179 -6.85 -7.47 3.05
N ASP A 180 -6.99 -8.64 2.43
CA ASP A 180 -8.26 -9.10 1.89
C ASP A 180 -9.12 -9.70 3.02
N ALA A 181 -10.24 -9.06 3.32
CA ALA A 181 -11.18 -9.55 4.31
C ALA A 181 -11.88 -10.82 3.78
N PRO A 182 -12.14 -11.84 4.64
CA PRO A 182 -12.80 -13.05 4.20
C PRO A 182 -14.15 -12.80 3.51
N PRO A 183 -14.52 -13.62 2.50
CA PRO A 183 -13.74 -14.76 2.00
C PRO A 183 -12.53 -14.30 1.16
N GLU A 184 -11.40 -15.01 1.28
CA GLU A 184 -10.27 -14.83 0.36
C GLU A 184 -10.80 -14.92 -1.07
N ASP A 185 -10.39 -14.02 -1.95
CA ASP A 185 -10.74 -14.07 -3.37
C ASP A 185 -9.54 -14.45 -4.25
N TRP A 186 -8.39 -14.72 -3.62
CA TRP A 186 -7.20 -15.27 -4.25
C TRP A 186 -7.35 -16.78 -4.43
N ASN A 187 -7.82 -17.20 -5.61
CA ASN A 187 -8.07 -18.61 -5.94
C ASN A 187 -9.08 -19.30 -4.99
N ALA A 188 -10.30 -18.79 -4.95
CA ALA A 188 -11.32 -19.22 -3.99
C ALA A 188 -12.47 -19.99 -4.62
N VAL A 189 -13.04 -20.94 -3.85
CA VAL A 189 -14.29 -21.62 -4.20
C VAL A 189 -15.33 -21.27 -3.15
N LEU A 190 -16.36 -20.51 -3.55
CA LEU A 190 -17.42 -20.05 -2.67
C LEU A 190 -18.72 -20.82 -2.92
N PRO A 191 -19.49 -21.16 -1.87
CA PRO A 191 -20.79 -21.81 -2.05
C PRO A 191 -21.80 -20.84 -2.67
N GLN A 192 -22.58 -21.30 -3.66
CA GLN A 192 -23.69 -20.51 -4.19
C GLN A 192 -24.88 -20.60 -3.22
N ASN A 193 -25.03 -19.62 -2.33
CA ASN A 193 -26.22 -19.55 -1.47
C ASN A 193 -27.47 -19.34 -2.34
N LYS A 194 -28.28 -20.39 -2.49
CA LYS A 194 -29.60 -20.29 -3.10
C LYS A 194 -30.44 -19.31 -2.27
N VAL A 195 -30.70 -18.12 -2.81
CA VAL A 195 -31.77 -17.27 -2.31
C VAL A 195 -33.07 -18.03 -2.55
N ILE A 196 -33.58 -18.68 -1.50
CA ILE A 196 -34.93 -19.23 -1.49
C ILE A 196 -35.86 -18.01 -1.62
N LYS A 197 -36.54 -17.91 -2.76
CA LYS A 197 -37.55 -16.88 -3.04
C LYS A 197 -38.73 -16.99 -2.10
#